data_AF-A0A0G4J5L2-F1
#
_entry.id   AF-A0A0G4J5L2-F1
#
_cell.length_a   1.000
_cell.length_b   1.000
_cell.length_c   1.000
_cell.angle_alpha   90.00
_cell.angle_beta   90.00
_cell.angle_gamma   90.00
#
_symmetry.space_group_name_H-M   'P 1'
#
loop_
_entity.id
_entity.type
_entity.pdbx_description
1 polymer ?
#
loop_
_entity_poly.entity_id
_entity_poly.type
_entity_poly.pdbx_seq_one_letter_code
_entity_poly.pdbx_strand_id
1 'polypeptide(L)'
;MEVIRRVWTYEPHALERDGVRECRRLVARYAALGTGLGLAGVGVAMGGLARRGAMISLLQKVALFAGGGASGLGISLALSIRPCMDIVLTMDREAPLRKELGHVILQWNPAMANEAVARQAAKMSQARSE
;
A
#
# COMPACT_ATOMS: atom_id res chain seq x y z
N MET A 1 0.43 6.10 7.06
CA MET A 1 0.89 4.80 7.61
C MET A 1 -0.05 4.22 8.65
N GLU A 2 -0.75 5.05 9.43
CA GLU A 2 -1.65 4.58 10.49
C GLU A 2 -2.76 3.63 10.00
N VAL A 3 -3.33 3.87 8.81
CA VAL A 3 -4.33 3.00 8.18
C VAL A 3 -3.80 1.57 7.96
N ILE A 4 -2.61 1.43 7.36
CA ILE A 4 -1.99 0.12 7.14
C ILE A 4 -1.71 -0.57 8.47
N ARG A 5 -1.18 0.17 9.46
CA ARG A 5 -0.89 -0.37 10.79
C ARG A 5 -2.16 -0.91 11.45
N ARG A 6 -3.24 -0.13 11.46
CA ARG A 6 -4.53 -0.55 12.02
C ARG A 6 -5.07 -1.78 11.30
N VAL A 7 -5.09 -1.80 9.96
CA VAL A 7 -5.53 -2.98 9.18
C VAL A 7 -4.69 -4.24 9.46
N TRP A 8 -3.40 -4.09 9.72
CA TRP A 8 -2.50 -5.21 10.05
C TRP A 8 -2.67 -5.75 11.47
N THR A 9 -2.91 -4.88 12.45
CA THR A 9 -3.11 -5.29 13.86
C THR A 9 -4.57 -5.62 14.19
N TYR A 10 -5.50 -5.27 13.29
CA TYR A 10 -6.92 -5.50 13.48
C TYR A 10 -7.30 -6.97 13.33
N GLU A 11 -8.17 -7.46 14.22
CA GLU A 11 -8.70 -8.81 14.16
C GLU A 11 -10.00 -8.82 13.34
N PRO A 12 -10.02 -9.44 12.14
CA PRO A 12 -11.11 -9.23 11.19
C PRO A 12 -12.40 -9.95 11.60
N HIS A 13 -13.50 -9.20 11.68
CA HIS A 13 -14.84 -9.77 11.78
C HIS A 13 -15.24 -10.50 10.49
N ALA A 14 -16.26 -11.37 10.58
CA ALA A 14 -16.71 -12.20 9.46
C ALA A 14 -17.03 -11.39 8.19
N LEU A 15 -17.60 -10.20 8.34
CA LEU A 15 -17.98 -9.29 7.24
C LEU A 15 -16.77 -8.62 6.54
N GLU A 16 -15.58 -8.70 7.12
CA GLU A 16 -14.40 -7.93 6.68
C GLU A 16 -13.19 -8.79 6.33
N ARG A 17 -13.23 -10.08 6.64
CA ARG A 17 -12.10 -11.01 6.46
C ARG A 17 -11.51 -10.93 5.07
N ASP A 18 -12.34 -10.91 4.04
CA ASP A 18 -11.88 -10.93 2.66
C ASP A 18 -11.20 -9.61 2.28
N GLY A 19 -11.79 -8.48 2.65
CA GLY A 19 -11.19 -7.17 2.40
C GLY A 19 -9.89 -6.95 3.19
N VAL A 20 -9.84 -7.35 4.47
CA VAL A 20 -8.61 -7.26 5.29
C VAL A 20 -7.51 -8.17 4.74
N ARG A 21 -7.85 -9.39 4.31
CA ARG A 21 -6.90 -10.33 3.70
C ARG A 21 -6.35 -9.78 2.38
N GLU A 22 -7.20 -9.21 1.54
CA GLU A 22 -6.77 -8.61 0.27
C GLU A 22 -5.87 -7.40 0.51
N CYS A 23 -6.21 -6.55 1.48
CA CYS A 23 -5.36 -5.45 1.93
C CYS A 23 -3.96 -5.93 2.35
N ARG A 24 -3.88 -6.97 3.20
CA ARG A 24 -2.60 -7.53 3.66
C ARG A 24 -1.81 -8.14 2.51
N ARG A 25 -2.49 -8.84 1.58
CA ARG A 25 -1.86 -9.42 0.39
C ARG A 25 -1.28 -8.34 -0.51
N LEU A 26 -2.00 -7.24 -0.75
CA LEU A 26 -1.50 -6.11 -1.53
C LEU A 26 -0.28 -5.49 -0.85
N VAL A 27 -0.36 -5.17 0.44
CA VAL A 27 0.76 -4.61 1.20
C VAL A 27 2.00 -5.51 1.10
N ALA A 28 1.83 -6.83 1.28
CA ALA A 28 2.93 -7.79 1.14
C ALA A 28 3.53 -7.81 -0.27
N ARG A 29 2.68 -7.77 -1.32
CA ARG A 29 3.13 -7.73 -2.71
C ARG A 29 3.91 -6.45 -3.03
N TYR A 30 3.39 -5.29 -2.60
CA TYR A 30 4.06 -4.01 -2.77
C TYR A 30 5.39 -3.99 -2.00
N ALA A 31 5.41 -4.46 -0.75
CA ALA A 31 6.64 -4.57 0.04
C ALA A 31 7.71 -5.42 -0.67
N ALA A 32 7.33 -6.60 -1.17
CA ALA A 32 8.25 -7.48 -1.90
C ALA A 32 8.80 -6.81 -3.17
N LEU A 33 7.92 -6.18 -3.96
CA LEU A 33 8.33 -5.46 -5.18
C LEU A 33 9.24 -4.26 -4.86
N GLY A 34 8.89 -3.48 -3.84
CA GLY A 34 9.65 -2.31 -3.41
C GLY A 34 11.04 -2.64 -2.92
N THR A 35 11.15 -3.61 -2.00
CA THR A 35 12.43 -4.09 -1.52
C THR A 35 13.25 -4.70 -2.65
N GLY A 36 12.63 -5.49 -3.54
CA GLY A 36 13.31 -6.06 -4.71
C GLY A 36 13.89 -4.99 -5.64
N LEU A 37 13.10 -3.97 -5.99
CA LEU A 37 13.55 -2.85 -6.83
C LEU A 37 14.64 -2.01 -6.13
N GLY A 38 14.50 -1.77 -4.83
CA GLY A 38 15.51 -1.05 -4.03
C GLY A 38 16.85 -1.79 -4.00
N LEU A 39 16.84 -3.11 -3.77
CA LEU A 39 18.04 -3.93 -3.80
C LEU A 39 18.65 -4.02 -5.21
N ALA A 40 17.82 -4.17 -6.24
CA ALA A 40 18.27 -4.18 -7.63
C ALA A 40 18.94 -2.86 -8.03
N GLY A 41 18.35 -1.71 -7.63
CA GLY A 41 18.93 -0.39 -7.84
C GLY A 41 20.31 -0.24 -7.19
N VAL A 42 20.47 -0.73 -5.96
CA VAL A 42 21.78 -0.77 -5.28
C VAL A 42 22.77 -1.67 -6.03
N GLY A 43 22.33 -2.83 -6.51
CA GLY A 43 23.16 -3.74 -7.30
C GLY A 43 23.69 -3.07 -8.58
N VAL A 44 22.84 -2.34 -9.31
CA VAL A 44 23.23 -1.58 -10.50
C VAL A 44 24.21 -0.46 -10.14
N ALA A 45 23.93 0.30 -9.07
CA ALA A 45 24.81 1.38 -8.60
C ALA A 45 26.20 0.86 -8.21
N MET A 46 26.27 -0.28 -7.51
CA MET A 46 27.53 -0.92 -7.15
C MET A 46 28.29 -1.44 -8.37
N GLY A 47 27.60 -2.05 -9.35
CA GLY A 47 28.23 -2.47 -10.60
C GLY A 47 28.83 -1.30 -11.38
N GLY A 48 28.17 -0.15 -11.38
CA GLY A 48 28.69 1.10 -11.95
C GLY A 48 29.92 1.64 -11.23
N LEU A 49 29.92 1.60 -9.89
CA LEU A 49 31.06 2.03 -9.07
C LEU A 49 32.28 1.10 -9.22
N ALA A 50 32.04 -0.21 -9.32
CA ALA A 50 33.10 -1.19 -9.57
C ALA A 50 33.81 -0.96 -10.92
N ARG A 51 33.05 -0.61 -11.98
CA ARG A 51 33.61 -0.25 -13.30
C ARG A 51 34.46 1.02 -13.26
N ARG A 52 34.25 1.91 -12.28
CA ARG A 52 35.03 3.14 -12.07
C ARG A 52 36.21 2.96 -11.11
N GLY A 53 36.50 1.73 -10.69
CA GLY A 53 37.64 1.42 -9.81
C GLY A 53 37.42 1.80 -8.33
N ALA A 54 36.19 2.12 -7.92
CA ALA A 54 35.91 2.44 -6.52
C ALA A 54 35.93 1.16 -5.66
N MET A 55 36.83 1.10 -4.67
CA MET A 55 36.82 0.06 -3.66
C MET A 55 35.83 0.41 -2.54
N ILE A 56 34.72 -0.33 -2.50
CA ILE A 56 33.70 -0.21 -1.46
C ILE A 56 33.93 -1.30 -0.42
N SER A 57 34.02 -0.92 0.86
CA SER A 57 34.21 -1.89 1.94
C SER A 57 32.99 -2.79 2.13
N LEU A 58 33.17 -3.96 2.73
CA LEU A 58 32.06 -4.89 3.00
C LEU A 58 30.95 -4.22 3.84
N LEU A 59 31.32 -3.40 4.82
CA LEU A 59 30.38 -2.68 5.68
C LEU A 59 29.55 -1.67 4.88
N GLN A 60 30.18 -0.92 3.97
CA GLN A 60 29.48 -0.01 3.07
C GLN A 60 28.54 -0.75 2.12
N LYS A 61 28.91 -1.97 1.68
CA LYS A 61 28.02 -2.79 0.86
C LYS A 61 26.75 -3.17 1.61
N VAL A 62 26.90 -3.69 2.83
CA VAL A 62 25.76 -4.05 3.69
C VAL A 62 24.90 -2.82 3.97
N ALA A 63 25.49 -1.68 4.29
CA ALA A 63 24.76 -0.44 4.54
C ALA A 63 23.96 0.03 3.31
N LEU A 64 24.53 -0.04 2.11
CA LEU A 64 23.85 0.32 0.88
C LEU A 64 22.68 -0.62 0.58
N PHE A 65 22.85 -1.94 0.72
CA PHE A 65 21.76 -2.89 0.50
C PHE A 65 20.64 -2.74 1.55
N ALA A 66 21.00 -2.55 2.83
CA ALA A 66 20.03 -2.30 3.89
C ALA A 66 19.26 -0.99 3.65
N GLY A 67 19.96 0.09 3.27
CA GLY A 67 19.35 1.38 2.96
C GLY A 67 18.46 1.34 1.71
N GLY A 68 18.90 0.66 0.65
CA GLY A 68 18.11 0.46 -0.56
C GLY A 68 16.87 -0.39 -0.32
N GLY A 69 17.00 -1.48 0.44
CA GLY A 69 15.88 -2.33 0.83
C GLY A 69 14.86 -1.59 1.70
N ALA A 70 15.31 -0.83 2.69
CA ALA A 70 14.45 -0.05 3.59
C ALA A 70 13.72 1.10 2.88
N SER A 71 14.43 1.83 2.02
CA SER A 71 13.81 2.92 1.23
C SER A 71 12.80 2.38 0.21
N GLY A 72 13.14 1.29 -0.48
CA GLY A 72 12.20 0.58 -1.37
C GLY A 72 10.95 0.10 -0.64
N LEU A 73 11.10 -0.48 0.55
CA LEU A 73 9.98 -0.88 1.40
C LEU A 73 9.10 0.32 1.79
N GLY A 74 9.70 1.42 2.24
CA GLY A 74 8.97 2.62 2.66
C GLY A 74 8.14 3.24 1.54
N ILE A 75 8.72 3.38 0.35
CA ILE A 75 8.02 3.91 -0.83
C ILE A 75 6.86 3.00 -1.23
N SER A 76 7.09 1.69 -1.28
CA SER A 76 6.05 0.76 -1.70
C SER A 76 4.93 0.60 -0.67
N LEU A 77 5.23 0.72 0.63
CA LEU A 77 4.21 0.83 1.66
C LEU A 77 3.34 2.06 1.45
N ALA A 78 3.94 3.22 1.12
CA ALA A 78 3.17 4.43 0.83
C ALA A 78 2.24 4.25 -0.39
N LEU A 79 2.71 3.60 -1.46
CA LEU A 79 1.91 3.30 -2.65
C LEU A 79 0.74 2.33 -2.35
N SER A 80 0.91 1.42 -1.40
CA SER A 80 -0.14 0.48 -1.00
C SER A 80 -1.27 1.11 -0.16
N ILE A 81 -1.08 2.34 0.37
CA ILE A 81 -2.09 3.01 1.21
C ILE A 81 -3.39 3.24 0.43
N ARG A 82 -3.30 3.83 -0.76
CA ARG A 82 -4.47 4.20 -1.57
C ARG A 82 -5.35 3.00 -1.96
N PRO A 83 -4.82 1.88 -2.51
CA PRO A 83 -5.64 0.72 -2.82
C PRO A 83 -6.25 0.08 -1.57
N CYS A 84 -5.53 0.08 -0.43
CA CYS A 84 -6.10 -0.42 0.83
C CYS A 84 -7.29 0.43 1.30
N MET A 85 -7.20 1.76 1.17
CA MET A 85 -8.29 2.67 1.50
C MET A 85 -9.54 2.41 0.64
N ASP A 86 -9.37 2.19 -0.66
CA ASP A 86 -10.48 1.87 -1.57
C ASP A 86 -11.15 0.54 -1.17
N ILE A 87 -10.38 -0.48 -0.79
CA ILE A 87 -10.91 -1.74 -0.26
C ILE A 87 -11.74 -1.50 1.00
N VAL A 88 -11.23 -0.74 1.97
CA VAL A 88 -11.97 -0.44 3.20
C VAL A 88 -13.27 0.33 2.91
N LEU A 89 -13.27 1.25 1.95
CA LEU A 89 -14.48 2.00 1.57
C LEU A 89 -15.51 1.16 0.78
N THR A 90 -15.08 0.05 0.18
CA THR A 90 -15.95 -0.87 -0.59
C THR A 90 -16.47 -2.04 0.23
N MET A 91 -15.95 -2.27 1.44
CA MET A 91 -16.51 -3.22 2.43
C MET A 91 -17.97 -2.90 2.76
N ASP A 92 -18.67 -3.84 3.39
CA ASP A 92 -20.05 -3.64 3.85
C ASP A 92 -20.20 -2.36 4.71
N ARG A 93 -21.35 -1.67 4.66
CA ARG A 93 -21.58 -0.45 5.47
C ARG A 93 -21.64 -0.75 6.96
N GLU A 94 -22.01 -1.97 7.35
CA GLU A 94 -22.11 -2.40 8.73
C GLU A 94 -20.75 -2.81 9.33
N ALA A 95 -19.75 -3.04 8.47
CA ALA A 95 -18.37 -3.37 8.80
C ALA A 95 -17.77 -2.37 9.83
N PRO A 96 -17.43 -2.81 11.06
CA PRO A 96 -16.81 -1.96 12.08
C PRO A 96 -15.57 -1.20 11.61
N LEU A 97 -14.65 -1.85 10.89
CA LEU A 97 -13.43 -1.27 10.34
C LEU A 97 -13.73 -0.16 9.34
N ARG A 98 -14.77 -0.32 8.52
CA ARG A 98 -15.22 0.74 7.60
C ARG A 98 -15.77 1.94 8.35
N LYS A 99 -16.53 1.73 9.43
CA LYS A 99 -17.05 2.82 10.26
C LYS A 99 -15.92 3.59 10.95
N GLU A 100 -14.94 2.85 11.49
CA GLU A 100 -13.79 3.42 12.17
C GLU A 100 -12.86 4.16 11.21
N LEU A 101 -12.48 3.55 10.09
CA LEU A 101 -11.49 4.13 9.18
C LEU A 101 -12.10 5.00 8.09
N GLY A 102 -13.37 4.82 7.75
CA GLY A 102 -14.02 5.50 6.62
C GLY A 102 -13.96 7.02 6.76
N HIS A 103 -14.27 7.55 7.95
CA HIS A 103 -14.19 9.00 8.18
C HIS A 103 -12.76 9.54 8.06
N VAL A 104 -11.78 8.82 8.62
CA VAL A 104 -10.35 9.18 8.53
C VAL A 104 -9.88 9.19 7.08
N ILE A 105 -10.27 8.18 6.31
CA ILE A 105 -9.92 8.05 4.89
C ILE A 105 -10.49 9.21 4.08
N LEU A 106 -11.78 9.53 4.28
CA LEU A 106 -12.46 10.60 3.54
C LEU A 106 -11.92 11.99 3.90
N GLN A 107 -11.54 12.21 5.17
CA GLN A 107 -10.86 13.45 5.59
C GLN A 107 -9.47 13.58 4.97
N TRP A 108 -8.71 12.49 4.93
CA TRP A 108 -7.37 12.50 4.37
C TRP A 108 -7.35 12.63 2.85
N ASN A 109 -8.37 12.11 2.15
CA ASN A 109 -8.45 12.15 0.70
C ASN A 109 -9.90 12.40 0.20
N PRO A 110 -10.34 13.67 0.15
CA PRO A 110 -11.70 14.02 -0.25
C PRO A 110 -12.00 13.69 -1.72
N ALA A 111 -10.98 13.60 -2.59
CA ALA A 111 -11.17 13.18 -3.97
C ALA A 111 -11.71 11.75 -4.08
N MET A 112 -11.32 10.88 -3.14
CA MET A 112 -11.81 9.49 -3.08
C MET A 112 -13.30 9.41 -2.68
N ALA A 113 -13.77 10.36 -1.87
CA ALA A 113 -15.18 10.53 -1.54
C ALA A 113 -16.00 10.83 -2.80
N ASN A 114 -15.52 11.79 -3.61
CA ASN A 114 -16.17 12.19 -4.85
C ASN A 114 -16.21 11.05 -5.86
N GLU A 115 -15.13 10.28 -6.01
CA GLU A 115 -15.10 9.08 -6.85
C GLU A 115 -16.06 7.98 -6.35
N ALA A 116 -16.18 7.78 -5.04
CA ALA A 116 -17.10 6.80 -4.46
C ALA A 116 -18.57 7.19 -4.70
N VAL A 117 -18.90 8.48 -4.53
CA VAL A 117 -20.23 9.03 -4.81
C VAL A 117 -20.55 8.95 -6.31
N ALA A 118 -19.62 9.32 -7.19
CA ALA A 118 -19.78 9.21 -8.64
C ALA A 118 -20.03 7.76 -9.08
N ARG A 119 -19.29 6.79 -8.52
CA ARG A 119 -19.50 5.36 -8.79
C ARG A 119 -20.87 4.87 -8.29
N GLN A 120 -21.34 5.35 -7.14
CA GLN A 120 -22.69 5.01 -6.64
C GLN A 120 -23.80 5.63 -7.48
N ALA A 121 -23.65 6.88 -7.91
CA ALA A 121 -24.58 7.55 -8.81
C ALA A 121 -24.69 6.81 -10.16
N ALA A 122 -23.55 6.36 -10.72
CA ALA A 122 -23.51 5.58 -11.95
C ALA A 122 -24.21 4.21 -11.82
N LYS A 123 -24.06 3.52 -10.67
CA LYS A 123 -24.76 2.25 -10.41
C LYS A 123 -26.28 2.45 -10.30
N MET A 124 -26.72 3.54 -9.66
CA MET A 124 -28.15 3.85 -9.56
C MET A 124 -28.77 4.24 -10.91
N SER A 125 -28.02 4.89 -11.80
CA SER A 125 -28.50 5.15 -13.16
C SER A 125 -28.63 3.88 -14.00
N GLN A 126 -27.72 2.91 -13.83
CA GLN A 126 -27.82 1.62 -14.52
C GLN A 126 -29.01 0.78 -14.02
N ALA A 127 -29.24 0.73 -12.70
CA ALA A 127 -30.37 0.01 -12.12
C ALA A 127 -31.76 0.59 -12.47
N ARG A 128 -31.80 1.80 -13.08
CA ARG A 128 -33.03 2.46 -13.53
C ARG A 128 -33.33 2.22 -15.01
N SER A 129 -32.37 1.71 -15.76
CA SER A 129 -32.47 1.43 -17.20
C SER A 129 -32.73 -0.05 -17.52
N GLU A 130 -32.78 -0.90 -16.49
CA GLU A 130 -33.23 -2.30 -16.54
C GLU A 130 -34.68 -2.39 -16.03
#